data_AF-A0A9E0SF98-F1
#
_entry.id   AF-A0A9E0SF98-F1
#
_cell.length_a   1.000
_cell.length_b   1.000
_cell.length_c   1.000
_cell.angle_alpha   90.00
_cell.angle_beta   90.00
_cell.angle_gamma   90.00
#
_symmetry.space_group_name_H-M   'P 1'
#
loop_
_entity.id
_entity.type
_entity.pdbx_description
1 polymer ?
#
loop_
_entity_poly.entity_id
_entity_poly.type
_entity_poly.pdbx_seq_one_letter_code
_entity_poly.pdbx_strand_id
1 'polypeptide(L)'
;MSSYTELSLTAQTAYAQLLDVALPAEHMRSVADLSGSFAEKTVKGHKYWYYQYTEPSGKLRQIFVGPENDAVKALIEKKSSGATSARALIALAKSAAALGCATVLSRHLRVIRRLSEYGFFRAGGVLIGT
;
A
#
# COMPACT_ATOMS: atom_id res chain seq x y z
N MET A 1 -14.31 32.48 -2.56
CA MET A 1 -13.13 31.60 -2.43
C MET A 1 -12.84 31.47 -0.96
N SER A 2 -12.95 30.27 -0.37
CA SER A 2 -12.51 30.11 1.02
C SER A 2 -11.01 30.29 1.06
N SER A 3 -10.54 31.25 1.86
CA SER A 3 -9.14 31.43 2.19
C SER A 3 -8.61 30.15 2.86
N TYR A 4 -7.30 29.97 2.79
CA TYR A 4 -6.59 29.00 3.62
C TYR A 4 -6.94 29.23 5.09
N THR A 5 -7.27 28.14 5.80
CA THR A 5 -7.49 28.14 7.24
C THR A 5 -6.48 27.19 7.85
N GLU A 6 -5.68 27.71 8.78
CA GLU A 6 -4.69 26.90 9.48
C GLU A 6 -5.36 25.89 10.41
N LEU A 7 -4.82 24.67 10.45
CA LEU A 7 -5.26 23.64 11.39
C LEU A 7 -4.80 23.99 12.82
N SER A 8 -5.54 23.53 13.82
CA SER A 8 -5.12 23.69 15.23
C SER A 8 -3.75 23.05 15.49
N LEU A 9 -3.01 23.57 16.48
CA LEU A 9 -1.71 23.00 16.87
C LEU A 9 -1.79 21.50 17.17
N THR A 10 -2.89 21.07 17.81
CA THR A 10 -3.15 19.66 18.11
C THR A 10 -3.26 18.81 16.85
N ALA A 11 -3.95 19.30 15.82
CA ALA A 11 -4.08 18.63 14.53
C ALA A 11 -2.73 18.56 13.79
N GLN A 12 -1.98 19.68 13.77
CA GLN A 12 -0.64 19.72 13.17
C GLN A 12 0.31 18.72 13.84
N THR A 13 0.25 18.62 15.17
CA THR A 13 1.08 17.69 15.97
C THR A 13 0.71 16.24 15.69
N ALA A 14 -0.59 15.92 15.63
CA ALA A 14 -1.05 14.57 15.31
C ALA A 14 -0.66 14.14 13.89
N TYR A 15 -0.70 15.06 12.93
CA TYR A 15 -0.19 14.81 11.58
C TYR A 15 1.31 14.52 11.58
N ALA A 16 2.13 15.33 12.28
CA ALA A 16 3.57 15.12 12.37
C ALA A 16 3.92 13.75 12.95
N GLN A 17 3.26 13.35 14.06
CA GLN A 17 3.44 12.03 14.66
C GLN A 17 3.06 10.89 13.72
N LEU A 18 1.97 11.03 12.97
CA LEU A 18 1.59 10.05 11.95
C LEU A 18 2.64 9.98 10.84
N LEU A 19 3.13 11.12 10.36
CA LEU A 19 4.13 11.19 9.29
C LEU A 19 5.45 10.52 9.69
N ASP A 20 5.93 10.78 10.91
CA ASP A 20 7.16 10.19 11.45
C ASP A 20 7.13 8.67 11.51
N VAL A 21 5.94 8.08 11.72
CA VAL A 21 5.75 6.62 11.74
C VAL A 21 5.47 6.08 10.33
N ALA A 22 4.79 6.85 9.48
CA ALA A 22 4.43 6.46 8.12
C ALA A 22 5.64 6.39 7.18
N LEU A 23 6.57 7.34 7.27
CA LEU A 23 7.74 7.39 6.38
C LEU A 23 8.66 6.16 6.53
N PRO A 24 9.08 5.76 7.75
CA PRO A 24 9.85 4.52 7.92
C PRO A 24 9.05 3.28 7.52
N ALA A 25 7.76 3.24 7.81
CA ALA A 25 6.91 2.12 7.43
C ALA A 25 6.85 1.96 5.90
N GLU A 26 6.69 3.06 5.14
CA GLU A 26 6.73 3.04 3.68
C GLU A 26 8.11 2.63 3.14
N HIS A 27 9.21 3.08 3.78
CA HIS A 27 10.56 2.68 3.40
C HIS A 27 10.81 1.17 3.57
N MET A 28 10.26 0.59 4.64
CA MET A 28 10.40 -0.83 4.97
C MET A 28 9.42 -1.74 4.22
N ARG A 29 8.57 -1.19 3.34
CA ARG A 29 7.59 -1.98 2.58
C ARG A 29 8.25 -3.03 1.71
N SER A 30 7.55 -4.15 1.59
CA SER A 30 7.97 -5.33 0.85
C SER A 30 6.78 -6.02 0.16
N VAL A 31 7.01 -7.21 -0.38
CA VAL A 31 5.94 -8.05 -0.95
C VAL A 31 4.81 -8.33 0.06
N ALA A 32 5.11 -8.34 1.36
CA ALA A 32 4.14 -8.46 2.45
C ALA A 32 3.03 -7.40 2.36
N ASP A 33 3.37 -6.20 1.90
CA ASP A 33 2.50 -5.01 1.92
C ASP A 33 1.70 -4.80 0.62
N LEU A 34 2.03 -5.55 -0.45
CA LEU A 34 1.33 -5.45 -1.74
C LEU A 34 -0.10 -6.00 -1.65
N SER A 35 -1.08 -5.36 -2.28
CA SER A 35 -2.40 -5.99 -2.38
C SER A 35 -2.44 -7.08 -3.45
N GLY A 36 -2.90 -8.27 -3.07
CA GLY A 36 -2.93 -9.44 -3.95
C GLY A 36 -2.43 -10.69 -3.25
N SER A 37 -2.37 -11.78 -4.00
CA SER A 37 -1.91 -13.08 -3.53
C SER A 37 -1.09 -13.81 -4.58
N PHE A 38 -0.35 -14.83 -4.14
CA PHE A 38 0.27 -15.78 -5.05
C PHE A 38 -0.74 -16.86 -5.43
N ALA A 39 -0.75 -17.23 -6.71
CA ALA A 39 -1.56 -18.29 -7.27
C ALA A 39 -0.66 -19.30 -7.98
N GLU A 40 -0.86 -20.58 -7.66
CA GLU A 40 -0.16 -21.69 -8.29
C GLU A 40 -0.90 -22.14 -9.56
N LYS A 41 -0.15 -22.51 -10.60
CA LYS A 41 -0.64 -23.22 -11.78
C LYS A 41 0.30 -24.37 -12.11
N THR A 42 -0.27 -25.56 -12.30
CA THR A 42 0.49 -26.73 -12.73
C THR A 42 0.34 -26.91 -14.24
N VAL A 43 1.46 -26.91 -14.97
CA VAL A 43 1.49 -27.14 -16.42
C VAL A 43 2.49 -28.23 -16.71
N LYS A 44 2.04 -29.32 -17.35
CA LYS A 44 2.88 -30.49 -17.69
C LYS A 44 3.72 -31.02 -16.50
N GLY A 45 3.13 -31.06 -15.30
CA GLY A 45 3.78 -31.54 -14.07
C GLY A 45 4.70 -30.52 -13.38
N HIS A 46 4.92 -29.34 -13.96
CA HIS A 46 5.70 -28.28 -13.34
C HIS A 46 4.80 -27.24 -12.69
N LYS A 47 5.18 -26.78 -11.50
CA LYS A 47 4.47 -25.75 -10.75
C LYS A 47 5.01 -24.36 -11.10
N TYR A 48 4.08 -23.47 -11.43
CA TYR A 48 4.36 -22.09 -11.79
C TYR A 48 3.57 -21.15 -10.90
N TRP A 49 4.21 -20.06 -10.51
CA TRP A 49 3.63 -19.08 -9.61
C TRP A 49 3.33 -17.78 -10.34
N TYR A 50 2.15 -17.25 -10.02
CA TYR A 50 1.65 -15.98 -10.52
C TYR A 50 1.32 -15.10 -9.34
N TYR A 51 1.65 -13.81 -9.41
CA TYR A 51 1.13 -12.82 -8.48
C TYR A 51 -0.15 -12.24 -9.07
N GLN A 52 -1.26 -12.35 -8.35
CA GLN A 52 -2.56 -11.91 -8.81
C GLN A 52 -3.14 -10.79 -7.94
N TYR A 53 -3.72 -9.79 -8.61
CA TYR A 53 -4.35 -8.64 -7.96
C TYR A 53 -5.44 -8.04 -8.84
N THR A 54 -6.39 -7.34 -8.22
CA THR A 54 -7.50 -6.68 -8.92
C THR A 54 -7.17 -5.21 -9.21
N GLU A 55 -7.14 -4.83 -10.48
CA GLU A 55 -6.96 -3.42 -10.89
C GLU A 55 -8.10 -2.52 -10.39
N PRO A 56 -7.90 -1.18 -10.36
CA PRO A 56 -8.99 -0.21 -10.14
C PRO A 56 -10.21 -0.42 -11.06
N SER A 57 -9.95 -0.91 -12.28
CA SER A 57 -10.97 -1.26 -13.28
C SER A 57 -11.86 -2.45 -12.90
N GLY A 58 -11.52 -3.19 -11.83
CA GLY A 58 -12.16 -4.44 -11.43
C GLY A 58 -11.60 -5.68 -12.14
N LYS A 59 -10.68 -5.52 -13.10
CA LYS A 59 -10.08 -6.65 -13.82
C LYS A 59 -9.04 -7.37 -12.97
N LEU A 60 -9.12 -8.69 -12.90
CA LEU A 60 -8.07 -9.52 -12.31
C LEU A 60 -6.87 -9.56 -13.25
N ARG A 61 -5.70 -9.18 -12.74
CA ARG A 61 -4.41 -9.33 -13.42
C ARG A 61 -3.59 -10.42 -12.75
N GLN A 62 -2.82 -11.12 -13.56
CA GLN A 62 -1.85 -12.11 -13.11
C GLN A 62 -0.50 -11.80 -13.76
N ILE A 63 0.53 -11.64 -12.93
CA ILE A 63 1.92 -11.45 -13.35
C ILE A 63 2.63 -12.77 -13.13
N PHE A 64 3.28 -13.31 -14.17
CA PHE A 64 4.12 -14.49 -14.02
C PHE A 64 5.33 -14.15 -13.15
N VAL A 65 5.50 -14.90 -12.06
CA VAL A 65 6.63 -14.71 -11.13
C VAL A 65 7.76 -15.64 -11.52
N GLY A 66 7.43 -16.91 -11.79
CA GLY A 66 8.43 -17.91 -12.14
C GLY A 66 7.96 -19.33 -11.88
N PRO A 67 8.76 -20.33 -12.31
CA PRO A 67 8.62 -21.70 -11.83
C PRO A 67 8.89 -21.78 -10.32
N GLU A 68 8.41 -22.83 -9.67
CA GLU A 68 8.72 -23.07 -8.27
C GLU A 68 10.23 -23.24 -8.03
N ASN A 69 10.77 -22.41 -7.13
CA ASN A 69 12.14 -22.44 -6.65
C ASN A 69 12.22 -21.76 -5.26
N ASP A 70 13.39 -21.79 -4.63
CA ASP A 70 13.56 -21.27 -3.27
C ASP A 70 13.33 -19.76 -3.16
N ALA A 71 13.70 -18.99 -4.19
CA ALA A 71 13.46 -17.55 -4.23
C ALA A 71 11.94 -17.23 -4.27
N VAL A 72 11.17 -17.96 -5.08
CA VAL A 72 9.71 -17.80 -5.15
C VAL A 72 9.05 -18.23 -3.84
N LYS A 73 9.50 -19.33 -3.23
CA LYS A 73 9.02 -19.76 -1.91
C LYS A 73 9.27 -18.70 -0.83
N ALA A 74 10.45 -18.09 -0.81
CA ALA A 74 10.77 -17.01 0.12
C ALA A 74 9.87 -15.78 -0.06
N LEU A 75 9.49 -15.43 -1.31
CA LEU A 75 8.54 -14.36 -1.57
C LEU A 75 7.13 -14.69 -1.05
N ILE A 76 6.69 -15.94 -1.20
CA ILE A 76 5.38 -16.42 -0.73
C ILE A 76 5.35 -16.42 0.81
N GLU A 77 6.41 -16.90 1.46
CA GLU A 77 6.53 -16.91 2.92
C GLU A 77 6.57 -15.48 3.48
N LYS A 78 7.35 -14.59 2.87
CA LYS A 78 7.35 -13.18 3.23
C LYS A 78 5.98 -12.52 3.02
N LYS A 79 5.18 -13.02 2.08
CA LYS A 79 3.80 -12.54 1.89
C LYS A 79 2.87 -13.01 3.00
N SER A 80 3.02 -14.26 3.45
CA SER A 80 2.16 -14.85 4.48
C SER A 80 2.48 -14.34 5.89
N SER A 81 3.69 -13.86 6.16
CA SER A 81 4.05 -13.24 7.44
C SER A 81 3.27 -11.96 7.76
N GLY A 82 2.62 -11.36 6.76
CA GLY A 82 1.77 -10.18 6.90
C GLY A 82 2.55 -8.87 7.10
N ALA A 83 1.84 -7.75 6.99
CA ALA A 83 2.40 -6.42 7.21
C ALA A 83 2.51 -6.11 8.71
N THR A 84 3.73 -6.03 9.23
CA THR A 84 4.01 -5.85 10.67
C THR A 84 3.61 -4.46 11.20
N SER A 85 3.59 -3.44 10.34
CA SER A 85 3.50 -2.02 10.73
C SER A 85 2.08 -1.42 10.72
N ALA A 86 1.05 -2.17 10.35
CA ALA A 86 -0.27 -1.60 10.06
C ALA A 86 -1.05 -1.08 11.29
N ARG A 87 -0.92 -1.71 12.46
CA ARG A 87 -1.83 -1.44 13.59
C ARG A 87 -1.60 -0.07 14.24
N ALA A 88 -0.34 0.29 14.49
CA ALA A 88 0.01 1.59 15.08
C ALA A 88 -0.36 2.75 14.13
N LEU A 89 -0.09 2.59 12.83
CA LEU A 89 -0.45 3.55 11.80
C LEU A 89 -1.96 3.81 11.73
N ILE A 90 -2.78 2.75 11.82
CA ILE A 90 -4.24 2.90 11.79
C ILE A 90 -4.74 3.75 12.97
N ALA A 91 -4.18 3.55 14.16
CA ALA A 91 -4.58 4.32 15.35
C ALA A 91 -4.20 5.80 15.20
N LEU A 92 -2.96 6.09 14.77
CA LEU A 92 -2.48 7.46 14.54
C LEU A 92 -3.27 8.16 13.43
N ALA A 93 -3.56 7.47 12.32
CA ALA A 93 -4.34 8.03 11.23
C ALA A 93 -5.78 8.38 11.65
N LYS A 94 -6.41 7.52 12.46
CA LYS A 94 -7.73 7.81 13.03
C LYS A 94 -7.71 9.01 13.98
N SER A 95 -6.67 9.13 14.80
CA SER A 95 -6.49 10.27 15.71
C SER A 95 -6.30 11.57 14.93
N ALA A 96 -5.42 11.60 13.94
CA ALA A 96 -5.19 12.78 13.09
C ALA A 96 -6.48 13.22 12.36
N ALA A 97 -7.24 12.27 11.82
CA ALA A 97 -8.53 12.54 11.19
C ALA A 97 -9.55 13.14 12.17
N ALA A 98 -9.67 12.57 13.38
CA ALA A 98 -10.58 13.08 14.40
C ALA A 98 -10.20 14.49 14.89
N LEU A 99 -8.92 14.87 14.82
CA LEU A 99 -8.42 16.19 15.18
C LEU A 99 -8.53 17.23 14.06
N GLY A 100 -9.05 16.84 12.89
CA GLY A 100 -9.34 17.76 11.78
C GLY A 100 -8.37 17.71 10.61
N CYS A 101 -7.46 16.73 10.57
CA CYS A 101 -6.66 16.50 9.37
C CYS A 101 -7.53 16.03 8.21
N ALA A 102 -7.23 16.49 7.01
CA ALA A 102 -7.93 16.07 5.80
C ALA A 102 -7.82 14.55 5.59
N THR A 103 -8.90 13.94 5.11
CA THR A 103 -8.94 12.53 4.77
C THR A 103 -9.25 12.35 3.28
N VAL A 104 -8.97 11.16 2.76
CA VAL A 104 -9.19 10.82 1.36
C VAL A 104 -10.38 9.88 1.24
N LEU A 105 -11.26 10.14 0.27
CA LEU A 105 -12.37 9.25 -0.06
C LEU A 105 -11.85 7.86 -0.44
N SER A 106 -12.52 6.80 0.02
CA SER A 106 -12.13 5.41 -0.22
C SER A 106 -11.93 5.08 -1.71
N ARG A 107 -12.68 5.73 -2.61
CA ARG A 107 -12.53 5.56 -4.06
C ARG A 107 -11.21 6.14 -4.58
N HIS A 108 -10.83 7.33 -4.13
CA HIS A 108 -9.56 7.98 -4.50
C HIS A 108 -8.37 7.20 -3.93
N LEU A 109 -8.50 6.71 -2.68
CA LEU A 109 -7.47 5.90 -2.04
C LEU A 109 -7.14 4.62 -2.82
N ARG A 110 -8.13 3.96 -3.46
CA ARG A 110 -7.87 2.78 -4.30
C ARG A 110 -6.93 3.10 -5.47
N VAL A 111 -7.06 4.28 -6.07
CA VAL A 111 -6.20 4.73 -7.17
C VAL A 111 -4.82 5.08 -6.66
N ILE A 112 -4.73 5.89 -5.60
CA ILE A 112 -3.46 6.31 -4.97
C ILE A 112 -2.65 5.08 -4.52
N ARG A 113 -3.31 4.10 -3.88
CA ARG A 113 -2.66 2.86 -3.45
C ARG A 113 -2.06 2.09 -4.62
N ARG A 114 -2.75 2.03 -5.77
CA ARG A 114 -2.26 1.34 -6.96
C ARG A 114 -1.07 2.06 -7.59
N LEU A 115 -1.10 3.39 -7.66
CA LEU A 115 0.06 4.18 -8.08
C LEU A 115 1.28 3.91 -7.18
N SER A 116 1.06 3.86 -5.86
CA SER A 116 2.11 3.50 -4.90
C SER A 116 2.67 2.08 -5.12
N GLU A 117 1.80 1.09 -5.34
CA GLU A 117 2.21 -0.29 -5.61
C GLU A 117 2.95 -0.47 -6.94
N TYR A 118 2.66 0.34 -7.95
CA TYR A 118 3.43 0.40 -9.20
C TYR A 118 4.75 1.16 -9.08
N GLY A 119 5.04 1.74 -7.91
CA GLY A 119 6.25 2.51 -7.67
C GLY A 119 6.23 3.93 -8.25
N PHE A 120 5.06 4.44 -8.67
CA PHE A 120 4.93 5.77 -9.27
C PHE A 120 5.55 6.87 -8.40
N PHE A 121 5.19 6.91 -7.11
CA PHE A 121 5.73 7.91 -6.18
C PHE A 121 7.22 7.67 -5.86
N ARG A 122 7.66 6.41 -5.80
CA ARG A 122 9.08 6.05 -5.59
C ARG A 122 9.96 6.45 -6.79
N ALA A 123 9.38 6.50 -7.98
CA ALA A 123 10.01 6.99 -9.19
C ALA A 123 9.99 8.52 -9.31
N GLY A 124 9.49 9.25 -8.30
CA GLY A 124 9.41 10.72 -8.31
C GLY A 124 8.12 11.29 -8.91
N GLY A 125 7.14 10.43 -9.22
CA GLY A 125 5.83 10.88 -9.71
C GLY A 125 5.05 11.65 -8.65
N VAL A 126 4.36 12.72 -9.07
CA VAL A 126 3.52 13.56 -8.20
C VAL A 126 2.08 13.55 -8.72
N LEU A 127 1.11 13.34 -7.83
CA LEU A 127 -0.31 13.39 -8.16
C LEU A 127 -0.89 14.75 -7.76
N ILE A 128 -1.44 15.49 -8.72
CA ILE A 128 -2.08 16.79 -8.51
C ILE A 128 -3.56 16.67 -8.92
N GLY A 129 -4.47 17.15 -8.08
CA GLY A 129 -5.91 17.21 -8.39
C GLY A 129 -6.74 16.08 -7.79
N THR A 130 -6.73 15.93 -6.47
CA THR A 130 -7.56 14.97 -5.73
C THR A 130 -8.70 15.62 -4.98
#